data_AF-A0A023UK99-F1
#
_entry.id   AF-A0A023UK99-F1
#
_cell.length_a   1.000
_cell.length_b   1.000
_cell.length_c   1.000
_cell.angle_alpha   90.00
_cell.angle_beta   90.00
_cell.angle_gamma   90.00
#
_symmetry.space_group_name_H-M   'P 1'
#
loop_
_entity.id
_entity.type
_entity.pdbx_description
1 polymer ?
#
loop_
_entity_poly.entity_id
_entity_poly.type
_entity_poly.pdbx_seq_one_letter_code
_entity_poly.pdbx_strand_id
1 'polypeptide(L)' 'VRTCHYPMAPEFYDFCDELGLLVMDEAFDEWTARKPQIKFGYSDFFEDWHERDRNHPSIIIW' A
#
# COMPACT_ATOMS: atom_id res chain seq x y z
N VAL A 1 5.29 10.89 -4.16
CA VAL A 1 4.39 11.04 -3.00
C VAL A 1 4.58 9.83 -2.10
N ARG A 2 4.54 10.01 -0.78
CA ARG A 2 4.70 8.90 0.18
C ARG A 2 3.45 8.80 1.06
N THR A 3 2.88 7.61 1.15
CA THR A 3 1.67 7.32 1.95
C THR A 3 2.03 6.99 3.41
N CYS A 4 2.52 7.98 4.17
CA CYS A 4 2.87 7.76 5.58
C CYS A 4 1.61 7.67 6.48
N HIS A 5 1.33 6.62 7.23
CA HIS A 5 1.91 5.26 7.27
C HIS A 5 0.75 4.25 7.22
N TYR A 6 -0.12 4.42 6.22
CA TYR A 6 -1.36 3.67 6.09
C TYR A 6 -1.80 3.64 4.63
N PRO A 7 -2.59 2.62 4.23
CA PRO A 7 -3.08 2.52 2.87
C PRO A 7 -4.03 3.67 2.57
N MET A 8 -3.86 4.28 1.41
CA MET A 8 -4.78 5.31 0.95
C MET A 8 -6.01 4.69 0.29
N ALA A 9 -7.02 5.52 0.05
CA ALA A 9 -8.17 5.13 -0.76
C ALA A 9 -7.72 4.81 -2.20
N PRO A 10 -8.33 3.83 -2.91
CA PRO A 10 -7.95 3.47 -4.28
C PRO A 10 -7.87 4.67 -5.24
N GLU A 11 -8.78 5.63 -5.09
CA GLU A 11 -8.86 6.84 -5.91
C GLU A 11 -7.59 7.69 -5.81
N PHE A 12 -6.86 7.62 -4.70
CA PHE A 12 -5.58 8.32 -4.55
C PHE A 12 -4.54 7.81 -5.55
N TYR A 13 -4.49 6.49 -5.76
CA TYR A 13 -3.52 5.86 -6.67
C TYR A 13 -3.94 6.09 -8.13
N ASP A 14 -5.25 6.04 -8.43
CA ASP A 14 -5.80 6.42 -9.73
C ASP A 14 -5.37 7.85 -10.11
N PHE A 15 -5.51 8.82 -9.18
CA PHE A 15 -5.06 10.19 -9.44
C PHE A 15 -3.54 10.29 -9.60
N CYS A 16 -2.75 9.52 -8.86
CA CYS A 16 -1.30 9.52 -9.03
C CYS A 16 -0.88 8.98 -10.40
N ASP A 17 -1.56 7.96 -10.91
CA ASP A 17 -1.36 7.45 -12.27
C ASP A 17 -1.71 8.52 -13.32
N GLU A 18 -2.87 9.16 -13.20
CA GLU A 18 -3.34 10.19 -14.15
C GLU A 18 -2.46 11.45 -14.16
N LEU A 19 -1.99 11.87 -12.99
CA LEU A 19 -1.15 13.07 -12.83
C LEU A 19 0.34 12.81 -13.09
N GLY A 20 0.75 11.55 -13.25
CA GLY A 20 2.16 11.18 -13.44
C GLY A 20 3.01 11.39 -12.19
N LEU A 21 2.46 11.11 -11.01
CA LEU A 21 3.14 11.24 -9.73
C LEU A 21 3.70 9.87 -9.30
N LEU A 22 5.01 9.79 -9.08
CA LEU A 22 5.63 8.57 -8.53
C LEU A 22 5.26 8.41 -7.05
N VAL A 23 4.87 7.21 -6.64
CA VAL A 23 4.40 6.87 -5.29
C VAL A 23 5.36 5.87 -4.63
N MET A 24 5.69 6.18 -3.37
CA MET A 24 6.23 5.24 -2.40
C MET A 24 5.07 4.82 -1.51
N ASP A 25 4.58 3.60 -1.68
CA ASP A 25 3.38 3.13 -1.00
C ASP A 25 3.69 2.39 0.29
N GLU A 26 3.66 3.14 1.39
CA GLU A 26 3.89 2.62 2.74
C GLU A 26 2.58 2.13 3.40
N ALA A 27 1.77 1.41 2.62
CA ALA A 27 0.50 0.85 3.07
C ALA A 27 0.69 -0.24 4.15
N PHE A 28 1.82 -0.95 4.14
CA PHE A 28 2.05 -2.11 5.00
C PHE A 28 3.37 -2.01 5.77
N ASP A 29 3.27 -2.09 7.10
CA ASP A 29 4.40 -2.28 8.01
C ASP A 29 4.62 -3.77 8.36
N GLU A 30 3.87 -4.65 7.69
CA GLU A 30 3.94 -6.11 7.77
C GLU A 30 3.50 -6.68 6.40
N TRP A 31 4.25 -7.61 5.82
CA TRP A 31 3.77 -8.39 4.67
C TRP A 31 2.96 -9.58 5.18
N THR A 32 3.30 -10.82 4.83
CA THR A 32 2.59 -12.01 5.32
C THR A 32 2.94 -12.39 6.77
N ALA A 33 4.07 -11.87 7.30
CA ALA A 33 4.55 -12.17 8.64
C ALA A 33 4.11 -11.10 9.65
N ARG A 34 3.21 -11.48 10.55
CA ARG A 34 2.74 -10.61 11.64
C ARG A 34 3.82 -10.34 12.68
N LYS A 35 3.89 -9.11 13.19
CA LYS A 35 4.71 -8.74 14.35
C LYS A 35 4.18 -9.47 15.59
N PRO A 36 5.06 -10.07 16.42
CA PRO A 36 4.63 -10.86 17.58
C PRO A 36 3.72 -10.11 18.57
N GLN A 37 3.84 -8.78 18.64
CA GLN A 37 3.12 -7.93 19.58
C GLN A 37 1.74 -7.49 19.06
N ILE A 38 1.43 -7.72 17.78
CA ILE A 38 0.20 -7.26 17.13
C ILE A 38 -0.78 -8.45 17.02
N LYS A 39 -2.01 -8.29 17.53
CA LYS A 39 -3.05 -9.32 17.47
C LYS A 39 -3.82 -9.30 16.15
N PHE A 40 -4.04 -8.12 15.59
CA PHE A 40 -4.69 -7.88 14.31
C PHE A 40 -3.87 -6.79 13.60
N GLY A 41 -3.28 -7.13 12.47
CA GLY A 41 -2.25 -6.32 11.82
C GLY A 41 -2.47 -6.19 10.32
N TYR A 42 -1.62 -5.41 9.67
CA TYR A 42 -1.65 -5.25 8.22
C TYR A 42 -1.39 -6.57 7.48
N SER A 43 -0.68 -7.50 8.12
CA SER A 43 -0.48 -8.85 7.61
C SER A 43 -1.77 -9.63 7.36
N ASP A 44 -2.86 -9.32 8.07
CA ASP A 44 -4.17 -9.95 7.87
C ASP A 44 -4.83 -9.50 6.55
N PHE A 45 -4.40 -8.38 5.96
CA PHE A 45 -4.97 -7.76 4.76
C PHE A 45 -4.00 -7.73 3.56
N PHE A 46 -2.75 -8.15 3.76
CA PHE A 46 -1.69 -8.00 2.77
C PHE A 46 -2.02 -8.66 1.43
N GLU A 47 -2.55 -9.89 1.44
CA GLU A 47 -2.90 -10.60 0.21
C GLU A 47 -3.91 -9.80 -0.62
N ASP A 48 -5.04 -9.38 -0.02
CA ASP A 48 -6.10 -8.68 -0.72
C ASP A 48 -5.68 -7.28 -1.21
N TRP A 49 -4.97 -6.52 -0.37
CA TRP A 49 -4.67 -5.12 -0.66
C TRP A 49 -3.45 -4.96 -1.56
N HIS A 50 -2.43 -5.81 -1.45
CA HIS A 50 -1.33 -5.76 -2.42
C HIS A 50 -1.85 -6.11 -3.83
N GLU A 51 -2.79 -7.06 -3.95
CA GLU A 51 -3.33 -7.43 -5.26
C GLU A 51 -4.18 -6.33 -5.88
N ARG A 52 -4.90 -5.58 -5.04
CA ARG A 52 -5.65 -4.39 -5.45
C ARG A 52 -4.73 -3.36 -6.11
N ASP A 53 -3.58 -3.08 -5.49
CA ASP A 53 -2.78 -1.90 -5.81
C ASP A 53 -1.54 -2.19 -6.69
N ARG A 54 -1.09 -3.45 -6.81
CA ARG A 54 0.14 -3.84 -7.54
C ARG A 54 0.20 -3.43 -9.01
N ASN A 55 -0.93 -3.08 -9.61
CA ASN A 55 -1.03 -2.71 -11.03
C ASN A 55 -0.96 -1.20 -11.27
N HIS A 56 -0.90 -0.36 -10.23
CA HIS A 56 -0.71 1.08 -10.38
C HIS A 56 0.72 1.40 -10.83
N PRO A 57 0.94 1.90 -12.06
CA PRO A 57 2.29 2.24 -12.55
C PRO A 57 2.93 3.39 -11.75
N SER A 58 2.15 4.20 -11.05
CA SER A 58 2.69 5.22 -10.14
C SER A 58 3.45 4.62 -8.96
N ILE A 59 3.09 3.42 -8.48
CA ILE A 59 3.75 2.80 -7.33
C ILE A 59 5.08 2.19 -7.78
N ILE A 60 6.18 2.79 -7.31
CA ILE A 60 7.54 2.39 -7.69
C ILE A 60 8.31 1.70 -6.55
N ILE A 61 7.79 1.79 -5.33
CA ILE A 61 8.33 1.13 -4.14
C ILE A 61 7.21 0.95 -3.12
N TRP A 62 7.28 -0.18 -2.41
CA TRP A 62 6.47 -0.56 -1.27
C TRP A 62 7.32 -0.46 0.00
#